data_AF-A0A9X7A5B2-F1
#
_entry.id   AF-A0A9X7A5B2-F1
#
_cell.length_a   1.000
_cell.length_b   1.000
_cell.length_c   1.000
_cell.angle_alpha   90.00
_cell.angle_beta   90.00
_cell.angle_gamma   90.00
#
_symmetry.space_group_name_H-M   'P 1'
#
loop_
_entity.id
_entity.type
_entity.pdbx_description
1 polymer ?
#
loop_
_entity_poly.entity_id
_entity_poly.type
_entity_poly.pdbx_seq_one_letter_code
_entity_poly.pdbx_strand_id
1 'polypeptide(L)'
;MIKEKVLNNVPELWSKYGFLDSYNRDVTSNWVSDRVIGIDKGVTLLMIENYQTGLIWDLYMKNDFVKNGAKILGWKHNNLISS
;
A
#
# COMPACT_ATOMS: atom_id res chain seq x y z
N MET A 1 -9.32 7.44 -10.79
CA MET A 1 -10.12 8.04 -9.69
C MET A 1 -9.26 8.63 -8.57
N ILE A 2 -8.48 7.85 -7.79
CA ILE A 2 -7.68 8.43 -6.68
C ILE A 2 -6.55 9.34 -7.17
N LYS A 3 -5.76 8.90 -8.15
CA LYS A 3 -4.65 9.69 -8.69
C LYS A 3 -5.10 11.08 -9.14
N GLU A 4 -6.09 11.10 -10.01
CA GLU A 4 -6.67 12.31 -10.59
C GLU A 4 -7.26 13.23 -9.54
N LYS A 5 -8.06 12.69 -8.60
CA LYS A 5 -8.64 13.49 -7.52
C LYS A 5 -7.59 14.19 -6.66
N VAL A 6 -6.49 13.50 -6.34
CA VAL A 6 -5.40 14.07 -5.53
C VAL A 6 -4.61 15.11 -6.33
N LEU A 7 -4.21 14.79 -7.57
CA LEU A 7 -3.38 15.68 -8.39
C LEU A 7 -4.12 16.94 -8.87
N ASN A 8 -5.45 16.89 -8.98
CA ASN A 8 -6.25 18.09 -9.24
C ASN A 8 -6.20 19.10 -8.09
N ASN A 9 -5.89 18.67 -6.85
CA ASN A 9 -5.82 19.53 -5.67
C ASN A 9 -4.37 19.84 -5.24
N VAL A 10 -3.45 18.90 -5.46
CA VAL A 10 -2.03 19.01 -5.07
C VAL A 10 -1.16 18.47 -6.21
N PRO A 11 -1.01 19.22 -7.32
CA PRO A 11 -0.26 18.76 -8.48
C PRO A 11 1.22 18.55 -8.18
N GLU A 12 1.77 19.28 -7.20
CA GLU A 12 3.17 19.18 -6.79
C GLU A 12 3.50 17.84 -6.09
N LEU A 13 2.48 17.07 -5.70
CA LEU A 13 2.67 15.77 -5.04
C LEU A 13 3.19 14.69 -6.00
N TRP A 14 3.18 14.91 -7.32
CA TRP A 14 3.65 13.91 -8.28
C TRP A 14 5.16 14.03 -8.55
N SER A 15 5.85 12.89 -8.50
CA SER A 15 7.29 12.78 -8.78
C SER A 15 7.58 11.66 -9.79
N LYS A 16 8.87 11.48 -10.11
CA LYS A 16 9.36 10.37 -10.94
C LYS A 16 8.94 8.99 -10.41
N TYR A 17 8.78 8.83 -9.10
CA TYR A 17 8.46 7.56 -8.44
C TYR A 17 7.00 7.48 -7.96
N GLY A 18 6.11 8.28 -8.57
CA GLY A 18 4.70 8.40 -8.17
C GLY A 18 4.51 9.50 -7.14
N PHE A 19 3.51 9.35 -6.26
CA PHE A 19 3.27 10.32 -5.21
C PHE A 19 4.49 10.50 -4.32
N LEU A 20 4.76 11.72 -3.86
CA LEU A 20 5.71 12.00 -2.77
C LEU A 20 5.14 11.46 -1.45
N ASP A 21 5.91 11.56 -0.39
CA ASP A 21 5.57 10.96 0.90
C ASP A 21 4.27 11.52 1.51
N SER A 22 4.13 12.85 1.55
CA SER A 22 3.07 13.52 2.30
C SER A 22 2.86 14.97 1.86
N TYR A 23 1.73 15.56 2.23
CA TYR A 23 1.42 16.98 2.04
C TYR A 23 0.52 17.50 3.18
N ASN A 24 0.49 18.82 3.39
CA ASN A 24 -0.39 19.50 4.33
C ASN A 24 -0.91 20.82 3.74
N ARG A 25 -2.24 20.94 3.56
CA ARG A 25 -2.90 22.12 2.99
C ARG A 25 -3.49 23.06 4.05
N ASP A 26 -3.47 22.66 5.32
CA ASP A 26 -4.05 23.42 6.42
C ASP A 26 -3.02 24.36 7.07
N VAL A 27 -1.82 24.47 6.49
CA VAL A 27 -0.75 25.36 6.94
C VAL A 27 -0.54 26.54 6.00
N THR A 28 -0.09 27.66 6.56
CA THR A 28 0.29 28.84 5.77
C THR A 28 1.39 28.45 4.79
N SER A 29 1.10 28.60 3.50
CA SER A 29 1.98 28.22 2.37
C SER A 29 2.08 26.72 2.05
N ASN A 30 0.95 25.99 2.05
CA ASN A 30 0.77 24.65 1.45
C ASN A 30 2.06 23.80 1.36
N TRP A 31 2.24 22.87 2.29
CA TRP A 31 3.47 22.08 2.35
C TRP A 31 3.34 20.77 1.56
N VAL A 32 4.38 20.40 0.81
CA VAL A 32 4.53 19.10 0.15
C VAL A 32 5.92 18.56 0.48
N SER A 33 6.00 17.30 0.89
CA SER A 33 7.26 16.62 1.17
C SER A 33 8.10 16.48 -0.10
N ASP A 34 9.41 16.69 0.00
CA ASP A 34 10.37 16.46 -1.09
C ASP A 34 10.88 15.00 -1.12
N ARG A 35 10.33 14.13 -0.27
CA ARG A 35 10.84 12.78 -0.04
C ARG A 35 10.08 11.71 -0.79
N VAL A 36 10.83 10.67 -1.15
CA VAL A 36 10.33 9.37 -1.56
C VAL A 36 10.91 8.35 -0.60
N ILE A 37 10.04 7.72 0.21
CA ILE A 37 10.45 6.78 1.23
C ILE A 37 10.06 5.36 0.81
N GLY A 38 11.04 4.45 0.83
CA GLY A 38 10.88 3.09 0.32
C GLY A 38 9.80 2.28 1.02
N ILE A 39 9.59 2.48 2.33
CA ILE A 39 8.56 1.74 3.08
C ILE A 39 7.15 2.11 2.59
N ASP A 40 6.89 3.39 2.31
CA ASP A 40 5.57 3.87 1.88
C ASP A 40 5.28 3.47 0.43
N LYS A 41 6.28 3.57 -0.45
CA LYS A 41 6.14 3.14 -1.86
C LYS A 41 6.07 1.63 -1.99
N GLY A 42 6.89 0.92 -1.22
CA GLY A 42 6.92 -0.54 -1.19
C GLY A 42 5.57 -1.11 -0.83
N VAL A 43 4.98 -0.68 0.29
CA VAL A 43 3.66 -1.16 0.71
C VAL A 43 2.58 -0.79 -0.31
N THR A 44 2.60 0.43 -0.86
CA THR A 44 1.65 0.84 -1.91
C THR A 44 1.67 -0.12 -3.11
N LEU A 45 2.86 -0.43 -3.63
CA LEU A 45 3.00 -1.32 -4.78
C LEU A 45 2.55 -2.76 -4.45
N LEU A 46 2.98 -3.29 -3.31
CA LEU A 46 2.62 -4.65 -2.88
C LEU A 46 1.10 -4.79 -2.71
N MET A 47 0.43 -3.77 -2.17
CA MET A 47 -1.02 -3.81 -1.98
C MET A 47 -1.81 -3.63 -3.28
N ILE A 48 -1.31 -2.82 -4.24
CA ILE A 48 -1.91 -2.76 -5.58
C ILE A 48 -1.85 -4.14 -6.25
N GLU A 49 -0.70 -4.83 -6.17
CA GLU A 49 -0.58 -6.17 -6.75
C GLU A 49 -1.49 -7.19 -6.05
N ASN A 50 -1.55 -7.18 -4.72
CA ASN A 50 -2.47 -8.04 -3.99
C ASN A 50 -3.94 -7.78 -4.35
N TYR A 51 -4.33 -6.52 -4.57
CA TYR A 51 -5.68 -6.20 -5.01
C TYR A 51 -5.99 -6.74 -6.42
N GLN A 52 -5.01 -6.71 -7.33
CA GLN A 52 -5.22 -7.16 -8.71
C GLN A 52 -5.20 -8.69 -8.84
N THR A 53 -4.27 -9.37 -8.18
CA THR A 53 -4.01 -10.80 -8.41
C THR A 53 -3.91 -11.64 -7.13
N GLY A 54 -3.65 -11.01 -5.98
CA GLY A 54 -3.33 -11.72 -4.74
C GLY A 54 -1.90 -12.28 -4.67
N LEU A 55 -1.05 -12.02 -5.66
CA LEU A 55 0.25 -12.70 -5.82
C LEU A 55 1.14 -12.66 -4.56
N ILE A 56 1.26 -11.52 -3.89
CA ILE A 56 2.18 -11.38 -2.75
C ILE A 56 1.66 -12.19 -1.56
N TRP A 57 0.35 -12.18 -1.31
CA TRP A 57 -0.28 -13.03 -0.29
C TRP A 57 -0.13 -14.51 -0.62
N ASP A 58 -0.36 -14.91 -1.87
CA ASP A 58 -0.20 -16.29 -2.31
C ASP A 58 1.25 -16.78 -2.12
N LEU A 59 2.23 -15.96 -2.47
CA LEU A 59 3.65 -16.28 -2.25
C LEU A 59 3.99 -16.37 -0.77
N TYR A 60 3.49 -15.44 0.05
CA TYR A 60 3.73 -15.43 1.49
C TYR A 60 3.11 -16.66 2.18
N MET A 61 1.87 -17.00 1.85
CA MET A 61 1.13 -18.11 2.46
C MET A 61 1.59 -19.49 1.98
N LYS A 62 2.37 -19.59 0.90
CA LYS A 62 3.04 -20.85 0.51
C LYS A 62 4.08 -21.31 1.53
N ASN A 63 4.65 -20.40 2.33
CA ASN A 63 5.70 -20.72 3.30
C ASN A 63 5.17 -21.55 4.49
N ASP A 64 5.74 -22.74 4.71
CA ASP A 64 5.34 -23.63 5.79
C ASP A 64 5.59 -23.07 7.19
N PHE A 65 6.65 -22.28 7.39
CA PHE A 65 6.92 -21.62 8.68
C PHE A 65 5.84 -20.60 9.02
N VAL A 66 5.37 -19.84 8.02
CA VAL A 66 4.27 -18.87 8.19
C VAL A 66 2.98 -19.59 8.58
N LYS A 67 2.63 -20.65 7.84
CA LYS A 67 1.44 -21.47 8.14
C LYS A 67 1.50 -22.10 9.54
N ASN A 68 2.67 -22.64 9.92
CA ASN A 68 2.87 -23.23 11.24
C ASN A 68 2.78 -22.18 12.35
N GLY A 69 3.35 -20.99 12.16
CA GLY A 69 3.22 -19.87 13.10
C GLY A 69 1.75 -19.47 13.29
N ALA A 70 1.00 -19.31 12.21
CA ALA A 70 -0.43 -19.01 12.27
C ALA A 70 -1.21 -20.09 13.05
N LYS A 71 -0.89 -21.38 12.83
CA LYS A 71 -1.51 -22.50 13.57
C LYS A 71 -1.22 -22.45 15.07
N ILE A 72 0.03 -22.19 15.46
CA ILE A 72 0.44 -22.07 16.87
C ILE A 72 -0.31 -20.92 17.55
N LEU A 73 -0.51 -19.81 16.84
CA LEU A 73 -1.25 -18.65 17.33
C LEU A 73 -2.78 -18.83 17.29
N GLY A 74 -3.28 -19.97 16.77
CA GLY A 74 -4.71 -20.24 16.66
C GLY A 74 -5.43 -19.40 15.60
N TRP A 75 -4.71 -18.79 14.66
CA TRP A 75 -5.31 -18.00 13.58
C TRP A 75 -6.04 -18.90 12.60
N LYS A 76 -7.25 -18.51 12.22
CA LYS A 76 -8.08 -19.23 11.25
C LYS A 76 -8.20 -18.41 9.99
N HIS A 77 -7.97 -19.03 8.85
CA HIS A 77 -8.31 -18.44 7.56
C HIS A 77 -9.82 -18.54 7.38
N ASN A 78 -10.53 -17.43 7.54
CA ASN A 78 -11.93 -17.38 7.16
C ASN A 78 -11.97 -17.19 5.64
N ASN A 79 -12.40 -18.21 4.90
CA ASN A 79 -12.72 -18.07 3.47
C ASN A 79 -13.99 -17.23 3.33
N LEU A 80 -13.88 -15.92 3.54
CA LEU A 80 -14.85 -14.94 3.08
C LEU A 80 -14.38 -14.47 1.71
N ILE A 81 -14.62 -15.31 0.70
CA ILE A 81 -14.84 -15.05 -0.73
C ILE A 81 -14.62 -16.43 -1.40
N SER A 82 -15.66 -17.24 -1.40
CA SER A 82 -15.88 -18.29 -2.40
C SER A 82 -17.23 -18.00 -3.03
N SER A 83 -17.21 -17.26 -4.13
CA SER A 83 -18.30 -17.12 -5.09
C SER A 83 -17.74 -16.53 -6.37
#